data_AF-A0A6A6BK03-F1
#
_entry.id   AF-A0A6A6BK03-F1
#
_cell.length_a   1.000
_cell.length_b   1.000
_cell.length_c   1.000
_cell.angle_alpha   90.00
_cell.angle_beta   90.00
_cell.angle_gamma   90.00
#
_symmetry.space_group_name_H-M   'P 1'
#
loop_
_entity.id
_entity.type
_entity.pdbx_description
1 polymer ?
#
loop_
_entity_poly.entity_id
_entity_poly.type
_entity_poly.pdbx_seq_one_letter_code
_entity_poly.pdbx_strand_id
1 'polypeptide(L)'
;YLVENFGLPRSRIFNSRDPLFYADLMAATDGRGADLVLNSLSGELLHVSWRCVAEFGKMLEIGKRDFIGRAMLSMDAFEANRTFHGIDMAQMAVQRPESCRKLLEQSMEYYQKGAIRPIAPTKMFPASHVVEAFRYMQKGQHIGKLIVSMPEVAAELNLTPTAPDLSFRDDAAYILLGGLGGLGKAISNWMVEQGARHLVYLSRSGGESDDDQAFIRELEVQGCSVQTFKGSVASAKGVTSMVRSVAKPIAGVMHLSMVLKDRSLLKLSHEDWTAAIKPKVDGAWNIHNALGDTPLDFFILFSSLSCVVGQVGPANYAAANAFLTAFTQYRHSLDIGVMEDVGYVCEIPAEVVIGLRSTKPLSDPNSRAIWRRNVRMRISHRTVLSTRAAAAAPTTTA
;
A
#
# COMPACT_ATOMS: atom_id res chain seq x y z
N TYR A 1 -17.91 -7.58 -43.32
CA TYR A 1 -17.43 -8.49 -42.26
C TYR A 1 -18.35 -9.68 -41.99
N LEU A 2 -19.47 -9.55 -41.26
CA LEU A 2 -20.33 -10.69 -40.88
C LEU A 2 -20.85 -11.51 -42.06
N VAL A 3 -21.29 -10.83 -43.13
CA VAL A 3 -21.75 -11.49 -44.37
C VAL A 3 -20.62 -12.28 -45.04
N GLU A 4 -19.47 -11.65 -45.23
CA GLU A 4 -18.34 -12.23 -45.98
C GLU A 4 -17.60 -13.34 -45.22
N ASN A 5 -17.46 -13.21 -43.89
CA ASN A 5 -16.60 -14.09 -43.09
C ASN A 5 -17.38 -15.19 -42.36
N PHE A 6 -18.67 -14.96 -42.06
CA PHE A 6 -19.52 -15.94 -41.37
C PHE A 6 -20.69 -16.42 -42.24
N GLY A 7 -20.85 -15.93 -43.47
CA GLY A 7 -21.92 -16.33 -44.37
C GLY A 7 -23.31 -15.93 -43.88
N LEU A 8 -23.40 -14.97 -42.95
CA LEU A 8 -24.68 -14.55 -42.39
C LEU A 8 -25.45 -13.70 -43.41
N PRO A 9 -26.72 -14.04 -43.73
CA PRO A 9 -27.53 -13.22 -44.62
C PRO A 9 -27.68 -11.79 -44.08
N ARG A 10 -27.60 -10.78 -44.96
CA ARG A 10 -27.74 -9.37 -44.55
C ARG A 10 -29.07 -9.08 -43.84
N SER A 11 -30.13 -9.80 -44.21
CA SER A 11 -31.46 -9.74 -43.59
C SER A 11 -31.50 -10.21 -42.13
N ARG A 12 -30.43 -10.83 -41.62
CA ARG A 12 -30.29 -11.27 -40.22
C ARG A 12 -29.29 -10.44 -39.41
N ILE A 13 -28.97 -9.22 -39.88
CA ILE A 13 -27.98 -8.34 -39.25
C ILE A 13 -28.62 -6.97 -38.99
N PHE A 14 -28.90 -6.68 -37.72
CA PHE A 14 -29.58 -5.45 -37.27
C PHE A 14 -28.62 -4.52 -36.50
N ASN A 15 -29.04 -3.28 -36.28
CA ASN A 15 -28.22 -2.27 -35.60
C ASN A 15 -28.17 -2.55 -34.07
N SER A 16 -26.99 -2.52 -33.46
CA SER A 16 -26.82 -2.73 -32.02
C SER A 16 -26.82 -1.44 -31.19
N ARG A 17 -26.91 -0.26 -31.83
CA ARG A 17 -26.77 1.05 -31.17
C ARG A 17 -28.10 1.76 -30.94
N ASP A 18 -29.17 1.26 -31.53
CA ASP A 18 -30.51 1.81 -31.42
C ASP A 18 -31.49 0.68 -31.07
N PRO A 19 -32.70 0.99 -30.58
CA PRO A 19 -33.68 -0.04 -30.24
C PRO A 19 -34.42 -0.62 -31.46
N LEU A 20 -34.10 -0.20 -32.69
CA LEU A 20 -34.85 -0.58 -33.89
C LEU A 20 -34.66 -2.06 -34.25
N PHE A 21 -33.60 -2.70 -33.75
CA PHE A 21 -33.39 -4.13 -33.95
C PHE A 21 -34.55 -5.00 -33.46
N TYR A 22 -35.38 -4.51 -32.53
CA TYR A 22 -36.59 -5.23 -32.13
C TYR A 22 -37.58 -5.32 -33.29
N ALA A 23 -37.91 -4.19 -33.93
CA ALA A 23 -38.84 -4.17 -35.05
C ALA A 23 -38.31 -4.99 -36.23
N ASP A 24 -37.01 -4.86 -36.53
CA ASP A 24 -36.36 -5.60 -37.59
C ASP A 24 -36.36 -7.12 -37.32
N LEU A 25 -36.09 -7.54 -36.08
CA LEU A 25 -36.14 -8.94 -35.68
C LEU A 25 -37.56 -9.50 -35.77
N MET A 26 -38.56 -8.76 -35.28
CA MET A 26 -39.95 -9.19 -35.34
C MET A 26 -40.41 -9.36 -36.79
N ALA A 27 -40.06 -8.42 -37.67
CA ALA A 27 -40.35 -8.55 -39.10
C ALA A 27 -39.66 -9.77 -39.73
N ALA A 28 -38.40 -10.04 -39.36
CA ALA A 28 -37.65 -11.19 -39.87
C ALA A 28 -38.08 -12.55 -39.30
N THR A 29 -38.91 -12.55 -38.25
CA THR A 29 -39.38 -13.75 -37.53
C THR A 29 -40.90 -13.88 -37.53
N ASP A 30 -41.60 -13.13 -38.39
CA ASP A 30 -43.07 -13.11 -38.47
C ASP A 30 -43.75 -12.88 -37.11
N GLY A 31 -43.14 -11.99 -36.30
CA GLY A 31 -43.63 -11.61 -34.97
C GLY A 31 -43.30 -12.60 -33.86
N ARG A 32 -42.58 -13.70 -34.14
CA ARG A 32 -42.27 -14.74 -33.14
C ARG A 32 -41.18 -14.33 -32.14
N GLY A 33 -40.14 -13.64 -32.60
CA GLY A 33 -38.92 -13.40 -31.82
C GLY A 33 -37.92 -14.55 -31.86
N ALA A 34 -36.96 -14.55 -30.93
CA ALA A 34 -35.86 -15.51 -30.86
C ALA A 34 -35.96 -16.45 -29.65
N ASP A 35 -35.75 -17.75 -29.86
CA ASP A 35 -35.80 -18.75 -28.78
C ASP A 35 -34.66 -18.56 -27.75
N LEU A 36 -33.49 -18.09 -28.21
CA LEU A 36 -32.33 -17.78 -27.38
C LEU A 36 -31.79 -16.39 -27.72
N VAL A 37 -31.64 -15.53 -26.72
CA VAL A 37 -31.03 -14.20 -26.86
C VAL A 37 -29.81 -14.13 -25.95
N LEU A 38 -28.61 -14.05 -26.56
CA LEU A 38 -27.37 -13.78 -25.84
C LEU A 38 -27.13 -12.27 -25.80
N ASN A 39 -27.28 -11.65 -24.63
CA ASN A 39 -27.20 -10.20 -24.48
C ASN A 39 -25.93 -9.76 -23.74
N SER A 40 -25.37 -8.65 -24.23
CA SER A 40 -24.33 -7.88 -23.56
C SER A 40 -24.61 -6.37 -23.59
N LEU A 41 -25.80 -5.96 -24.04
CA LEU A 41 -26.25 -4.57 -24.04
C LEU A 41 -26.80 -4.21 -22.66
N SER A 42 -26.83 -2.92 -22.35
CA SER A 42 -27.18 -2.40 -21.02
C SER A 42 -28.24 -1.30 -21.07
N GLY A 43 -28.92 -1.04 -19.95
CA GLY A 43 -29.99 -0.03 -19.86
C GLY A 43 -31.17 -0.34 -20.80
N GLU A 44 -31.70 0.68 -21.48
CA GLU A 44 -32.87 0.52 -22.38
C GLU A 44 -32.69 -0.59 -23.44
N LEU A 45 -31.48 -0.78 -23.97
CA LEU A 45 -31.22 -1.80 -24.98
C LEU A 45 -31.27 -3.23 -24.41
N LEU A 46 -31.02 -3.41 -23.10
CA LEU A 46 -31.25 -4.70 -22.42
C LEU A 46 -32.75 -5.01 -22.41
N HIS A 47 -33.59 -4.03 -22.08
CA HIS A 47 -35.05 -4.20 -22.09
C HIS A 47 -35.60 -4.49 -23.50
N VAL A 48 -35.03 -3.83 -24.52
CA VAL A 48 -35.36 -4.12 -25.92
C VAL A 48 -34.98 -5.56 -26.27
N SER A 49 -33.79 -6.02 -25.85
CA SER A 49 -33.34 -7.39 -26.05
C SER A 49 -34.20 -8.41 -25.31
N TRP A 50 -34.71 -8.07 -24.12
CA TRP A 50 -35.62 -8.93 -23.37
C TRP A 50 -36.96 -9.13 -24.08
N ARG A 51 -37.49 -8.09 -24.72
CA ARG A 51 -38.69 -8.18 -25.57
C ARG A 51 -38.48 -9.01 -26.84
N CYS A 52 -37.24 -9.18 -27.28
CA CYS A 52 -36.91 -10.00 -28.45
C CYS A 52 -37.06 -11.51 -28.19
N VAL A 53 -37.16 -11.93 -26.92
CA VAL A 53 -37.27 -13.34 -26.54
C VAL A 53 -38.66 -13.87 -26.90
N ALA A 54 -38.71 -14.95 -27.66
CA ALA A 54 -39.96 -15.63 -28.00
C ALA A 54 -40.65 -16.21 -26.76
N GLU A 55 -41.93 -16.58 -26.86
CA GLU A 55 -42.58 -17.38 -25.82
C GLU A 55 -41.79 -18.67 -25.56
N PHE A 56 -41.66 -19.08 -24.30
CA PHE A 56 -40.82 -20.20 -23.84
C PHE A 56 -39.31 -20.04 -24.10
N GLY A 57 -38.87 -18.88 -24.59
CA GLY A 57 -37.48 -18.58 -24.88
C GLY A 57 -36.63 -18.23 -23.65
N LYS A 58 -35.32 -18.09 -23.87
CA LYS A 58 -34.34 -17.77 -22.81
C LYS A 58 -33.47 -16.58 -23.17
N MET A 59 -33.33 -15.68 -22.20
CA MET A 59 -32.30 -14.65 -22.19
C MET A 59 -31.06 -15.16 -21.46
N LEU A 60 -29.90 -14.98 -22.08
CA LEU A 60 -28.59 -15.28 -21.55
C LEU A 60 -27.83 -13.95 -21.40
N GLU A 61 -27.77 -13.42 -20.19
CA GLU A 61 -27.16 -12.13 -19.88
C GLU A 61 -25.71 -12.30 -19.44
N ILE A 62 -24.78 -11.77 -20.24
CA ILE A 62 -23.34 -11.76 -19.90
C ILE A 62 -22.84 -10.36 -19.48
N GLY A 63 -23.66 -9.31 -19.62
CA GLY A 63 -23.37 -7.98 -19.13
C GLY A 63 -23.45 -7.89 -17.61
N LYS A 64 -22.54 -7.11 -17.00
CA LYS A 64 -22.52 -6.91 -15.53
C LYS A 64 -23.05 -5.56 -15.07
N ARG A 65 -23.19 -4.58 -15.97
CA ARG A 65 -23.47 -3.18 -15.60
C ARG A 65 -24.79 -3.05 -14.86
N ASP A 66 -25.86 -3.63 -15.41
CA ASP A 66 -27.21 -3.54 -14.85
C ASP A 66 -27.37 -4.40 -13.59
N PHE A 67 -26.66 -5.53 -13.46
CA PHE A 67 -26.61 -6.31 -12.22
C PHE A 67 -25.95 -5.54 -11.08
N ILE A 68 -24.79 -4.92 -11.33
CA ILE A 68 -24.10 -4.08 -10.33
C ILE A 68 -24.97 -2.89 -9.94
N GLY A 69 -25.63 -2.27 -10.93
CA GLY A 69 -26.55 -1.16 -10.74
C GLY A 69 -27.90 -1.52 -10.13
N ARG A 70 -28.16 -2.80 -9.85
CA ARG A 70 -29.45 -3.31 -9.33
C ARG A 70 -30.64 -2.84 -10.17
N ALA A 71 -30.51 -2.91 -11.49
CA ALA A 71 -31.58 -2.55 -12.41
C ALA A 71 -32.84 -3.41 -12.19
N MET A 72 -34.00 -2.84 -12.49
CA MET A 72 -35.29 -3.53 -12.39
C MET A 72 -35.59 -4.27 -13.68
N LEU A 73 -36.22 -5.44 -13.60
CA LEU A 73 -36.69 -6.21 -14.75
C LEU A 73 -38.21 -6.31 -14.73
N SER A 74 -38.85 -6.15 -15.88
CA SER A 74 -40.31 -6.23 -15.99
C SER A 74 -40.78 -7.68 -15.87
N MET A 75 -41.78 -7.90 -14.99
CA MET A 75 -42.26 -9.24 -14.64
C MET A 75 -43.29 -9.82 -15.61
N ASP A 76 -43.98 -8.97 -16.37
CA ASP A 76 -44.97 -9.35 -17.40
C ASP A 76 -44.39 -10.30 -18.45
N ALA A 77 -43.13 -10.11 -18.83
CA ALA A 77 -42.47 -10.95 -19.83
C ALA A 77 -42.40 -12.43 -19.44
N PHE A 78 -42.47 -12.75 -18.14
CA PHE A 78 -42.44 -14.13 -17.63
C PHE A 78 -43.78 -14.86 -17.79
N GLU A 79 -44.89 -14.16 -18.04
CA GLU A 79 -46.21 -14.79 -18.30
C GLU A 79 -46.18 -15.71 -19.52
N ALA A 80 -45.32 -15.39 -20.50
CA ALA A 80 -45.08 -16.21 -21.69
C ALA A 80 -44.06 -17.35 -21.46
N ASN A 81 -43.89 -17.81 -20.21
CA ASN A 81 -42.95 -18.87 -19.81
C ASN A 81 -41.49 -18.61 -20.21
N ARG A 82 -41.07 -17.34 -20.26
CA ARG A 82 -39.69 -16.96 -20.56
C ARG A 82 -38.78 -17.18 -19.36
N THR A 83 -37.51 -17.47 -19.60
CA THR A 83 -36.49 -17.56 -18.53
C THR A 83 -35.36 -16.55 -18.74
N PHE A 84 -34.91 -15.91 -17.65
CA PHE A 84 -33.79 -14.98 -17.66
C PHE A 84 -32.61 -15.57 -16.88
N HIS A 85 -31.45 -15.73 -17.52
CA HIS A 85 -30.24 -16.30 -16.90
C HIS A 85 -29.11 -15.29 -16.91
N GLY A 86 -28.66 -14.85 -15.72
CA GLY A 86 -27.40 -14.13 -15.56
C GLY A 86 -26.21 -15.09 -15.53
N ILE A 87 -25.19 -14.83 -16.33
CA ILE A 87 -24.03 -15.71 -16.49
C ILE A 87 -22.75 -14.97 -16.08
N ASP A 88 -22.14 -15.39 -14.97
CA ASP A 88 -20.80 -14.94 -14.54
C ASP A 88 -19.80 -16.10 -14.56
N MET A 89 -19.05 -16.21 -15.66
CA MET A 89 -18.02 -17.24 -15.82
C MET A 89 -16.88 -17.11 -14.80
N ALA A 90 -16.57 -15.91 -14.32
CA ALA A 90 -15.49 -15.71 -13.35
C ALA A 90 -15.87 -16.26 -11.98
N GLN A 91 -17.09 -15.96 -11.54
CA GLN A 91 -17.64 -16.55 -10.31
C GLN A 91 -17.76 -18.07 -10.43
N MET A 92 -18.23 -18.57 -11.58
CA MET A 92 -18.38 -20.01 -11.81
C MET A 92 -17.02 -20.74 -11.78
N ALA A 93 -15.95 -20.14 -12.29
CA ALA A 93 -14.61 -20.73 -12.24
C ALA A 93 -14.11 -20.94 -10.80
N VAL A 94 -14.42 -20.00 -9.89
CA VAL A 94 -14.03 -20.10 -8.48
C VAL A 94 -14.95 -21.05 -7.70
N GLN A 95 -16.26 -20.94 -7.89
CA GLN A 95 -17.23 -21.63 -7.04
C GLN A 95 -17.68 -23.00 -7.59
N ARG A 96 -17.53 -23.24 -8.89
CA ARG A 96 -17.95 -24.47 -9.58
C ARG A 96 -16.90 -24.93 -10.62
N PRO A 97 -15.66 -25.21 -10.19
CA PRO A 97 -14.55 -25.54 -11.10
C PRO A 97 -14.84 -26.77 -11.98
N GLU A 98 -15.56 -27.77 -11.48
CA GLU A 98 -15.94 -28.96 -12.26
C GLU A 98 -16.83 -28.65 -13.46
N SER A 99 -17.73 -27.66 -13.34
CA SER A 99 -18.55 -27.22 -14.48
C SER A 99 -17.69 -26.53 -15.53
N CYS A 100 -16.75 -25.67 -15.11
CA CYS A 100 -15.82 -25.00 -16.02
C CYS A 100 -14.90 -26.00 -16.72
N ARG A 101 -14.43 -27.04 -16.03
CA ARG A 101 -13.64 -28.13 -16.63
C ARG A 101 -14.41 -28.82 -17.76
N LYS A 102 -15.66 -29.22 -17.51
CA LYS A 102 -16.52 -29.84 -18.54
C LYS A 102 -16.74 -28.93 -19.75
N LEU A 103 -16.97 -27.63 -19.51
CA LEU A 103 -17.14 -26.66 -20.59
C LEU A 103 -15.85 -26.46 -21.41
N LEU A 104 -14.68 -26.50 -20.75
CA LEU A 104 -13.39 -26.42 -21.43
C LEU A 104 -13.14 -27.67 -22.28
N GLU A 105 -13.42 -28.86 -21.76
CA GLU A 105 -13.34 -30.13 -22.51
C GLU A 105 -14.23 -30.09 -23.76
N GLN A 106 -15.49 -29.67 -23.60
CA GLN A 106 -16.42 -29.50 -24.72
C GLN A 106 -15.94 -28.44 -25.73
N SER A 107 -15.38 -27.33 -25.25
CA SER A 107 -14.82 -26.29 -26.13
C SER A 107 -13.63 -26.82 -26.95
N MET A 108 -12.78 -27.66 -26.33
CA MET A 108 -11.67 -28.30 -27.03
C MET A 108 -12.15 -29.29 -28.08
N GLU A 109 -13.21 -30.06 -27.79
CA GLU A 109 -13.85 -30.94 -28.78
C GLU A 109 -14.36 -30.16 -29.99
N TYR A 110 -15.04 -29.03 -29.77
CA TYR A 110 -15.49 -28.15 -30.86
C TYR A 110 -14.34 -27.52 -31.64
N TYR A 111 -13.23 -27.21 -30.97
CA TYR A 111 -12.02 -26.73 -31.64
C TYR A 111 -11.41 -27.82 -32.54
N GLN A 112 -11.26 -29.04 -32.04
CA GLN A 112 -10.75 -30.18 -32.83
C GLN A 112 -11.63 -30.49 -34.04
N LYS A 113 -12.96 -30.37 -33.89
CA LYS A 113 -13.94 -30.52 -34.97
C LYS A 113 -13.98 -29.32 -35.94
N GLY A 114 -13.22 -28.26 -35.68
CA GLY A 114 -13.17 -27.05 -36.51
C GLY A 114 -14.40 -26.14 -36.40
N ALA A 115 -15.29 -26.39 -35.43
CA ALA A 115 -16.47 -25.58 -35.14
C ALA A 115 -16.08 -24.30 -34.37
N ILE A 116 -15.04 -24.36 -33.53
CA ILE A 116 -14.38 -23.18 -32.95
C ILE A 116 -13.08 -22.94 -33.70
N ARG A 117 -12.85 -21.69 -34.13
CA ARG A 117 -11.64 -21.26 -34.82
C ARG A 117 -11.02 -20.07 -34.10
N PRO A 118 -9.72 -19.78 -34.27
CA PRO A 118 -9.12 -18.55 -33.77
C PRO A 118 -9.94 -17.33 -34.21
N ILE A 119 -10.15 -16.40 -33.27
CA ILE A 119 -10.88 -15.16 -33.55
C ILE A 119 -10.05 -14.33 -34.52
N ALA A 120 -10.62 -13.99 -35.67
CA ALA A 120 -10.08 -13.02 -36.60
C ALA A 120 -11.06 -11.84 -36.74
N PRO A 121 -10.59 -10.64 -37.14
CA PRO A 121 -9.19 -10.23 -37.16
C PRO A 121 -8.62 -10.08 -35.75
N THR A 122 -7.29 -10.22 -35.61
CA THR A 122 -6.58 -9.86 -34.39
C THR A 122 -5.79 -8.58 -34.63
N LYS A 123 -5.71 -7.73 -33.60
CA LYS A 123 -4.80 -6.58 -33.61
C LYS A 123 -3.82 -6.72 -32.48
N MET A 124 -2.54 -6.80 -32.84
CA MET A 124 -1.46 -6.95 -31.88
C MET A 124 -0.90 -5.59 -31.45
N PHE A 125 -0.62 -5.47 -30.16
CA PHE A 125 0.13 -4.37 -29.58
C PHE A 125 1.33 -4.94 -28.81
N PRO A 126 2.52 -4.34 -28.90
CA PRO A 126 3.61 -4.70 -28.00
C PRO A 126 3.27 -4.30 -26.56
N ALA A 127 3.72 -5.08 -25.57
CA ALA A 127 3.48 -4.80 -24.15
C ALA A 127 4.03 -3.44 -23.71
N SER A 128 5.10 -2.96 -24.36
CA SER A 128 5.63 -1.59 -24.16
C SER A 128 4.61 -0.49 -24.51
N HIS A 129 3.62 -0.78 -25.36
CA HIS A 129 2.55 0.12 -25.78
C HIS A 129 1.18 -0.33 -25.26
N VAL A 130 1.13 -1.03 -24.11
CA VAL A 130 -0.12 -1.53 -23.53
C VAL A 130 -1.17 -0.43 -23.33
N VAL A 131 -0.76 0.79 -22.98
CA VAL A 131 -1.67 1.94 -22.83
C VAL A 131 -2.39 2.26 -24.14
N GLU A 132 -1.72 2.13 -25.28
CA GLU A 132 -2.35 2.34 -26.59
C GLU A 132 -3.36 1.25 -26.91
N ALA A 133 -3.09 0.00 -26.53
CA ALA A 133 -4.02 -1.11 -26.68
C ALA A 133 -5.34 -0.82 -25.93
N PHE A 134 -5.24 -0.34 -24.67
CA PHE A 134 -6.42 0.06 -23.88
C PHE A 134 -7.15 1.27 -24.48
N ARG A 135 -6.43 2.31 -24.93
CA ARG A 135 -7.04 3.47 -25.62
C ARG A 135 -7.75 3.06 -26.91
N TYR A 136 -7.18 2.14 -27.67
CA TYR A 136 -7.79 1.60 -28.87
C TYR A 136 -9.07 0.79 -28.54
N MET A 137 -9.02 -0.03 -27.49
CA MET A 137 -10.18 -0.78 -26.99
C MET A 137 -11.34 0.13 -26.60
N GLN A 138 -11.06 1.20 -25.85
CA GLN A 138 -12.05 2.16 -25.35
C GLN A 138 -12.87 2.83 -26.46
N LYS A 139 -12.32 2.98 -27.67
CA LYS A 139 -13.06 3.53 -28.82
C LYS A 139 -14.23 2.63 -29.27
N GLY A 140 -14.22 1.33 -28.91
CA GLY A 140 -15.28 0.39 -29.26
C GLY A 140 -15.43 0.10 -30.76
N GLN A 141 -14.40 0.41 -31.57
CA GLN A 141 -14.42 0.26 -33.04
C GLN A 141 -13.65 -0.98 -33.52
N HIS A 142 -13.09 -1.76 -32.60
CA HIS A 142 -12.30 -2.94 -32.96
C HIS A 142 -13.22 -4.12 -33.27
N ILE A 143 -12.79 -4.94 -34.23
CA ILE A 143 -13.42 -6.22 -34.54
C ILE A 143 -12.44 -7.31 -34.08
N GLY A 144 -12.97 -8.39 -33.50
CA GLY A 144 -12.18 -9.53 -33.05
C GLY A 144 -11.43 -9.24 -31.75
N LYS A 145 -10.16 -9.64 -31.67
CA LYS A 145 -9.41 -9.63 -30.40
C LYS A 145 -8.18 -8.71 -30.46
N LEU A 146 -8.01 -7.89 -29.41
CA LEU A 146 -6.76 -7.18 -29.16
C LEU A 146 -5.82 -8.10 -28.39
N ILE A 147 -4.61 -8.28 -28.88
CA ILE A 147 -3.59 -9.15 -28.28
C ILE A 147 -2.41 -8.28 -27.86
N VAL A 148 -1.94 -8.46 -26.63
CA VAL A 148 -0.70 -7.85 -26.15
C VAL A 148 0.42 -8.87 -26.29
N SER A 149 1.42 -8.55 -27.09
CA SER A 149 2.63 -9.37 -27.27
C SER A 149 3.66 -9.02 -26.20
N MET A 150 4.05 -10.01 -25.41
CA MET A 150 5.10 -9.86 -24.40
C MET A 150 6.48 -9.98 -25.06
N PRO A 151 7.45 -9.13 -24.70
CA PRO A 151 8.81 -9.26 -25.21
C PRO A 151 9.48 -10.52 -24.64
N GLU A 152 10.44 -11.08 -25.38
CA GLU A 152 11.26 -12.20 -24.87
C GLU A 152 12.18 -11.75 -23.72
N VAL A 153 12.58 -10.47 -23.72
CA VAL A 153 13.45 -9.88 -22.70
C VAL A 153 12.65 -8.87 -21.87
N ALA A 154 12.53 -9.14 -20.57
CA ALA A 154 11.76 -8.30 -19.64
C ALA A 154 12.29 -6.85 -19.51
N ALA A 155 13.57 -6.61 -19.83
CA ALA A 155 14.19 -5.29 -19.78
C ALA A 155 13.59 -4.27 -20.78
N GLU A 156 12.83 -4.74 -21.78
CA GLU A 156 12.11 -3.88 -22.73
C GLU A 156 10.80 -3.30 -22.16
N LEU A 157 10.40 -3.74 -20.96
CA LEU A 157 9.21 -3.24 -20.27
C LEU A 157 9.59 -2.11 -19.32
N ASN A 158 8.84 -1.02 -19.40
CA ASN A 158 8.85 0.02 -18.37
C ASN A 158 8.10 -0.53 -17.14
N LEU A 159 8.82 -1.23 -16.27
CA LEU A 159 8.29 -1.78 -15.03
C LEU A 159 8.22 -0.69 -13.96
N THR A 160 7.08 -0.58 -13.30
CA THR A 160 6.98 0.16 -12.04
C THR A 160 7.40 -0.78 -10.91
N PRO A 161 8.37 -0.41 -10.05
CA PRO A 161 8.71 -1.22 -8.88
C PRO A 161 7.47 -1.37 -7.99
N THR A 162 7.03 -2.59 -7.76
CA THR A 162 6.06 -2.88 -6.69
C THR A 162 6.80 -2.71 -5.37
N ALA A 163 6.21 -1.99 -4.41
CA ALA A 163 6.75 -1.95 -3.06
C ALA A 163 6.83 -3.39 -2.54
N PRO A 164 7.97 -3.84 -1.98
CA PRO A 164 8.06 -5.19 -1.45
C PRO A 164 7.04 -5.37 -0.33
N ASP A 165 6.39 -6.53 -0.30
CA ASP A 165 5.54 -6.93 0.83
C ASP A 165 6.44 -7.00 2.08
N LEU A 166 6.21 -6.08 3.02
CA LEU A 166 6.99 -6.01 4.25
C LEU A 166 6.49 -7.10 5.19
N SER A 167 7.35 -8.07 5.50
CA SER A 167 7.04 -9.15 6.44
C SER A 167 8.05 -9.17 7.60
N PHE A 168 7.53 -9.31 8.82
CA PHE A 168 8.33 -9.47 10.02
C PHE A 168 8.61 -10.95 10.27
N ARG A 169 9.84 -11.24 10.72
CA ARG A 169 10.21 -12.59 11.19
C ARG A 169 9.41 -12.95 12.43
N ASP A 170 8.91 -14.18 12.46
CA ASP A 170 8.16 -14.74 13.58
C ASP A 170 9.08 -15.30 14.69
N ASP A 171 10.34 -15.58 14.36
CA ASP A 171 11.35 -16.12 15.27
C ASP A 171 12.10 -15.05 16.10
N ALA A 172 11.83 -13.77 15.84
CA ALA A 172 12.54 -12.63 16.42
C ALA A 172 11.64 -11.72 17.27
N ALA A 173 12.26 -10.99 18.20
CA ALA A 173 11.61 -10.00 19.05
C ALA A 173 11.82 -8.56 18.57
N TYR A 174 10.79 -7.73 18.78
CA TYR A 174 10.81 -6.31 18.45
C TYR A 174 10.57 -5.47 19.70
N ILE A 175 11.46 -4.52 19.97
CA ILE A 175 11.41 -3.68 21.17
C ILE A 175 10.74 -2.35 20.85
N LEU A 176 9.69 -2.00 21.59
CA LEU A 176 8.98 -0.73 21.50
C LEU A 176 9.14 0.06 22.80
N LEU A 177 10.03 1.05 22.79
CA LEU A 177 10.29 1.92 23.94
C LEU A 177 9.21 3.00 24.01
N GLY A 178 8.32 2.95 24.99
CA GLY A 178 7.14 3.82 25.05
C GLY A 178 6.04 3.43 24.07
N GLY A 179 6.01 2.18 23.61
CA GLY A 179 5.06 1.68 22.61
C GLY A 179 3.63 1.46 23.08
N LEU A 180 3.32 1.68 24.37
CA LEU A 180 1.95 1.55 24.90
C LEU A 180 1.10 2.84 24.72
N GLY A 181 1.63 3.88 24.08
CA GLY A 181 0.83 5.04 23.66
C GLY A 181 0.08 4.78 22.35
N GLY A 182 -0.87 5.65 21.97
CA GLY A 182 -1.75 5.45 20.80
C GLY A 182 -1.02 5.07 19.51
N LEU A 183 0.04 5.82 19.14
CA LEU A 183 0.87 5.51 17.97
C LEU A 183 1.54 4.13 18.06
N GLY A 184 2.07 3.78 19.23
CA GLY A 184 2.74 2.50 19.43
C GLY A 184 1.76 1.32 19.36
N LYS A 185 0.54 1.48 19.87
CA LYS A 185 -0.53 0.46 19.77
C LYS A 185 -0.90 0.21 18.30
N ALA A 186 -1.11 1.28 17.52
CA ALA A 186 -1.42 1.18 16.09
C ALA A 186 -0.32 0.48 15.30
N ILE A 187 0.95 0.85 15.53
CA ILE A 187 2.09 0.20 14.87
C ILE A 187 2.17 -1.28 15.26
N SER A 188 1.94 -1.61 16.52
CA SER A 188 2.05 -2.98 17.01
C SER A 188 0.99 -3.90 16.38
N ASN A 189 -0.25 -3.43 16.24
CA ASN A 189 -1.30 -4.17 15.53
C ASN A 189 -0.87 -4.43 14.07
N TRP A 190 -0.42 -3.39 13.37
CA TRP A 190 0.09 -3.55 12.00
C TRP A 190 1.28 -4.52 11.93
N MET A 191 2.22 -4.46 12.87
CA MET A 191 3.35 -5.40 12.90
C MET A 191 2.90 -6.85 13.06
N VAL A 192 1.88 -7.12 13.89
CA VAL A 192 1.33 -8.47 14.07
C VAL A 192 0.61 -8.94 12.80
N GLU A 193 -0.15 -8.07 12.14
CA GLU A 193 -0.76 -8.36 10.83
C GLU A 193 0.31 -8.69 9.77
N GLN A 194 1.46 -8.02 9.81
CA GLN A 194 2.60 -8.27 8.93
C GLN A 194 3.55 -9.41 9.39
N GLY A 195 3.17 -10.18 10.42
CA GLY A 195 3.87 -11.41 10.81
C GLY A 195 4.67 -11.37 12.11
N ALA A 196 4.77 -10.24 12.80
CA ALA A 196 5.50 -10.18 14.07
C ALA A 196 4.80 -11.02 15.16
N ARG A 197 5.56 -11.79 15.93
CA ARG A 197 5.02 -12.69 16.97
C ARG A 197 5.59 -12.46 18.37
N HIS A 198 6.60 -11.62 18.52
CA HIS A 198 7.22 -11.33 19.81
C HIS A 198 7.44 -9.82 19.98
N LEU A 199 6.64 -9.16 20.82
CA LEU A 199 6.74 -7.73 21.10
C LEU A 199 7.18 -7.47 22.54
N VAL A 200 8.13 -6.56 22.71
CA VAL A 200 8.71 -6.21 24.02
C VAL A 200 8.52 -4.72 24.27
N TYR A 201 7.87 -4.36 25.36
CA TYR A 201 7.60 -2.97 25.72
C TYR A 201 8.39 -2.55 26.95
N LEU A 202 8.98 -1.35 26.89
CA LEU A 202 9.48 -0.65 28.07
C LEU A 202 8.66 0.62 28.27
N SER A 203 7.92 0.71 29.36
CA SER A 203 7.09 1.86 29.69
C SER A 203 7.09 2.16 31.18
N ARG A 204 6.69 3.38 31.57
CA ARG A 204 6.59 3.76 32.98
C ARG A 204 5.44 3.04 33.70
N SER A 205 4.33 2.75 33.00
CA SER A 205 3.21 1.98 33.53
C SER A 205 3.54 0.50 33.66
N GLY A 206 4.51 -0.01 32.90
CA GLY A 206 4.81 -1.44 32.85
C GLY A 206 3.71 -2.29 32.21
N GLY A 207 2.72 -1.65 31.57
CA GLY A 207 1.53 -2.32 31.06
C GLY A 207 0.47 -2.62 32.13
N GLU A 208 0.57 -2.04 33.33
CA GLU A 208 -0.32 -2.36 34.45
C GLU A 208 -1.71 -1.69 34.39
N SER A 209 -1.96 -0.74 33.47
CA SER A 209 -3.28 -0.12 33.34
C SER A 209 -4.29 -1.05 32.65
N ASP A 210 -5.58 -0.86 32.93
CA ASP A 210 -6.65 -1.63 32.28
C ASP A 210 -6.60 -1.53 30.75
N ASP A 211 -6.32 -0.34 30.23
CA ASP A 211 -6.17 -0.08 28.78
C ASP A 211 -4.93 -0.76 28.19
N ASP A 212 -3.83 -0.87 28.95
CA ASP A 212 -2.63 -1.58 28.50
C ASP A 212 -2.89 -3.09 28.51
N GLN A 213 -3.55 -3.62 29.55
CA GLN A 213 -3.91 -5.03 29.67
C GLN A 213 -4.93 -5.47 28.61
N ALA A 214 -5.91 -4.63 28.29
CA ALA A 214 -6.85 -4.90 27.20
C ALA A 214 -6.13 -5.02 25.84
N PHE A 215 -5.20 -4.10 25.58
CA PHE A 215 -4.40 -4.11 24.36
C PHE A 215 -3.42 -5.30 24.29
N ILE A 216 -2.79 -5.68 25.40
CA ILE A 216 -1.92 -6.87 25.45
C ILE A 216 -2.72 -8.13 25.09
N ARG A 217 -3.93 -8.30 25.66
CA ARG A 217 -4.81 -9.43 25.32
C ARG A 217 -5.21 -9.44 23.85
N GLU A 218 -5.45 -8.29 23.25
CA GLU A 218 -5.76 -8.17 21.82
C GLU A 218 -4.62 -8.73 20.95
N LEU A 219 -3.36 -8.42 21.30
CA LEU A 219 -2.19 -8.94 20.60
C LEU A 219 -2.00 -10.45 20.84
N GLU A 220 -2.24 -10.92 22.06
CA GLU A 220 -2.12 -12.35 22.42
C GLU A 220 -3.14 -13.21 21.69
N VAL A 221 -4.38 -12.75 21.52
CA VAL A 221 -5.42 -13.44 20.72
C VAL A 221 -5.03 -13.56 19.25
N GLN A 222 -4.24 -12.62 18.73
CA GLN A 222 -3.67 -12.68 17.37
C GLN A 222 -2.42 -13.58 17.28
N GLY A 223 -2.04 -14.27 18.36
CA GLY A 223 -0.89 -15.18 18.41
C GLY A 223 0.45 -14.50 18.66
N CYS A 224 0.46 -13.24 19.13
CA CYS A 224 1.67 -12.53 19.49
C CYS A 224 1.97 -12.65 21.00
N SER A 225 3.17 -13.07 21.36
CA SER A 225 3.65 -13.02 22.75
C SER A 225 4.13 -11.61 23.09
N VAL A 226 3.67 -11.09 24.22
CA VAL A 226 4.01 -9.74 24.71
C VAL A 226 4.79 -9.82 26.02
N GLN A 227 5.89 -9.09 26.11
CA GLN A 227 6.64 -8.88 27.36
C GLN A 227 6.67 -7.41 27.71
N THR A 228 6.28 -7.05 28.94
CA THR A 228 6.32 -5.66 29.40
C THR A 228 7.31 -5.49 30.55
N PHE A 229 8.05 -4.39 30.50
CA PHE A 229 9.00 -3.99 31.54
C PHE A 229 8.60 -2.62 32.07
N LYS A 230 8.47 -2.53 33.39
CA LYS A 230 8.24 -1.27 34.08
C LYS A 230 9.55 -0.52 34.27
N GLY A 231 9.67 0.66 33.70
CA GLY A 231 10.88 1.46 33.85
C GLY A 231 10.94 2.68 32.94
N SER A 232 11.99 3.49 33.14
CA SER A 232 12.31 4.60 32.26
C SER A 232 13.40 4.20 31.28
N VAL A 233 13.21 4.52 30.00
CA VAL A 233 14.23 4.37 28.95
C VAL A 233 15.50 5.18 29.23
N ALA A 234 15.40 6.25 30.04
CA ALA A 234 16.55 7.03 30.48
C ALA A 234 17.42 6.29 31.52
N SER A 235 16.97 5.15 32.06
CA SER A 235 17.76 4.31 32.97
C SER A 235 18.58 3.28 32.19
N ALA A 236 19.89 3.52 32.06
CA ALA A 236 20.81 2.60 31.38
C ALA A 236 20.75 1.17 31.95
N LYS A 237 20.68 1.04 33.28
CA LYS A 237 20.55 -0.25 33.96
C LYS A 237 19.24 -0.96 33.61
N GLY A 238 18.12 -0.22 33.59
CA GLY A 238 16.81 -0.76 33.24
C GLY A 238 16.75 -1.25 31.80
N VAL A 239 17.25 -0.44 30.85
CA VAL A 239 17.32 -0.82 29.44
C VAL A 239 18.21 -2.05 29.23
N THR A 240 19.39 -2.09 29.85
CA THR A 240 20.31 -3.24 29.76
C THR A 240 19.68 -4.51 30.35
N SER A 241 18.97 -4.40 31.47
CA SER A 241 18.27 -5.53 32.08
C SER A 241 17.15 -6.07 31.19
N MET A 242 16.38 -5.18 30.56
CA MET A 242 15.31 -5.56 29.62
C MET A 242 15.91 -6.29 28.42
N VAL A 243 16.92 -5.73 27.76
CA VAL A 243 17.58 -6.35 26.59
C VAL A 243 18.11 -7.75 26.94
N ARG A 244 18.72 -7.93 28.11
CA ARG A 244 19.22 -9.24 28.56
C ARG A 244 18.13 -10.27 28.90
N SER A 245 16.92 -9.81 29.19
CA SER A 245 15.79 -10.69 29.55
C SER A 245 15.05 -11.21 28.31
N VAL A 246 15.29 -10.62 27.13
CA VAL A 246 14.67 -11.07 25.88
C VAL A 246 15.36 -12.36 25.41
N ALA A 247 14.62 -13.47 25.43
CA ALA A 247 15.15 -14.80 25.07
C ALA A 247 15.31 -15.01 23.54
N LYS A 248 14.57 -14.24 22.73
CA LYS A 248 14.57 -14.32 21.27
C LYS A 248 15.60 -13.36 20.67
N PRO A 249 16.15 -13.64 19.46
CA PRO A 249 16.96 -12.67 18.75
C PRO A 249 16.21 -11.35 18.56
N ILE A 250 16.83 -10.23 18.89
CA ILE A 250 16.22 -8.90 18.72
C ILE A 250 16.44 -8.48 17.27
N ALA A 251 15.37 -8.36 16.50
CA ALA A 251 15.41 -7.96 15.09
C ALA A 251 15.23 -6.46 14.89
N GLY A 252 14.51 -5.79 15.79
CA GLY A 252 14.19 -4.38 15.57
C GLY A 252 13.87 -3.61 16.83
N VAL A 253 14.13 -2.31 16.76
CA VAL A 253 13.81 -1.36 17.82
C VAL A 253 13.03 -0.19 17.26
N MET A 254 11.97 0.18 17.98
CA MET A 254 11.23 1.41 17.76
C MET A 254 11.23 2.24 19.04
N HIS A 255 11.74 3.46 18.96
CA HIS A 255 11.81 4.37 20.09
C HIS A 255 10.76 5.46 19.98
N LEU A 256 9.66 5.28 20.74
CA LEU A 256 8.50 6.18 20.76
C LEU A 256 8.41 7.02 22.04
N SER A 257 9.26 6.76 23.04
CA SER A 257 9.15 7.41 24.35
C SER A 257 9.34 8.92 24.26
N MET A 258 8.40 9.64 24.85
CA MET A 258 8.32 11.08 24.83
C MET A 258 7.70 11.57 26.14
N VAL A 259 8.13 12.75 26.58
CA VAL A 259 7.43 13.54 27.59
C VAL A 259 7.37 14.97 27.06
N LEU A 260 6.16 15.53 26.96
CA LEU A 260 5.95 16.93 26.57
C LEU A 260 5.91 17.83 27.81
N LYS A 261 6.65 18.92 27.75
CA LYS A 261 6.74 19.97 28.79
C LYS A 261 6.83 21.31 28.10
N ASP A 262 5.71 21.71 27.51
CA ASP A 262 5.66 22.86 26.62
C ASP A 262 5.53 24.13 27.45
N ARG A 263 6.57 24.96 27.40
CA ARG A 263 6.66 26.26 28.04
C ARG A 263 7.37 27.21 27.10
N SER A 264 7.04 28.50 27.16
CA SER A 264 7.86 29.50 26.48
C SER A 264 9.28 29.48 27.04
N LEU A 265 10.28 29.77 26.21
CA LEU A 265 11.70 29.68 26.58
C LEU A 265 12.03 30.44 27.88
N LEU A 266 11.44 31.61 28.10
CA LEU A 266 11.64 32.42 29.31
C LEU A 266 11.03 31.80 30.58
N LYS A 267 10.05 30.90 30.43
CA LYS A 267 9.36 30.21 31.54
C LYS A 267 9.79 28.75 31.67
N LEU A 268 10.71 28.29 30.82
CA LEU A 268 11.14 26.90 30.78
C LEU A 268 12.14 26.65 31.90
N SER A 269 11.75 25.83 32.88
CA SER A 269 12.64 25.44 33.96
C SER A 269 13.67 24.40 33.49
N HIS A 270 14.77 24.25 34.23
CA HIS A 270 15.73 23.18 33.96
C HIS A 270 15.11 21.79 34.12
N GLU A 271 14.14 21.63 35.01
CA GLU A 271 13.40 20.39 35.20
C GLU A 271 12.54 20.05 33.97
N ASP A 272 11.81 21.02 33.43
CA ASP A 272 11.00 20.87 32.21
C ASP A 272 11.88 20.53 30.99
N TRP A 273 13.05 21.18 30.89
CA TRP A 273 14.05 20.85 29.87
C TRP A 273 14.50 19.40 29.98
N THR A 274 14.92 19.01 31.18
CA THR A 274 15.48 17.69 31.45
C THR A 274 14.44 16.59 31.25
N ALA A 275 13.19 16.82 31.66
CA ALA A 275 12.10 15.86 31.52
C ALA A 275 11.77 15.53 30.05
N ALA A 276 11.82 16.53 29.16
CA ALA A 276 11.54 16.32 27.73
C ALA A 276 12.73 15.72 26.97
N ILE A 277 13.96 16.09 27.35
CA ILE A 277 15.19 15.65 26.67
C ILE A 277 15.54 14.20 27.01
N LYS A 278 15.52 13.83 28.30
CA LYS A 278 16.03 12.54 28.79
C LYS A 278 15.42 11.33 28.06
N PRO A 279 14.09 11.22 27.87
CA PRO A 279 13.50 10.04 27.25
C PRO A 279 14.01 9.80 25.82
N LYS A 280 14.27 10.86 25.04
CA LYS A 280 14.74 10.74 23.65
C LYS A 280 16.26 10.61 23.57
N VAL A 281 16.99 11.47 24.28
CA VAL A 281 18.45 11.53 24.19
C VAL A 281 19.09 10.36 24.92
N ASP A 282 18.89 10.30 26.25
CA ASP A 282 19.44 9.21 27.05
C ASP A 282 18.81 7.88 26.64
N GLY A 283 17.52 7.88 26.27
CA GLY A 283 16.84 6.67 25.81
C GLY A 283 17.45 6.07 24.54
N ALA A 284 17.65 6.86 23.49
CA ALA A 284 18.29 6.42 22.26
C ALA A 284 19.74 5.95 22.50
N TRP A 285 20.48 6.67 23.35
CA TRP A 285 21.85 6.32 23.70
C TRP A 285 21.93 5.00 24.49
N ASN A 286 21.05 4.84 25.48
CA ASN A 286 21.01 3.66 26.33
C ASN A 286 20.67 2.40 25.53
N ILE A 287 19.64 2.45 24.67
CA ILE A 287 19.27 1.26 23.87
C ILE A 287 20.34 0.92 22.83
N HIS A 288 20.98 1.93 22.22
CA HIS A 288 22.11 1.70 21.32
C HIS A 288 23.26 0.98 22.02
N ASN A 289 23.68 1.47 23.20
CA ASN A 289 24.75 0.83 23.95
C ASN A 289 24.37 -0.56 24.49
N ALA A 290 23.11 -0.75 24.88
CA ALA A 290 22.63 -2.03 25.39
C ALA A 290 22.61 -3.12 24.31
N LEU A 291 22.36 -2.74 23.05
CA LEU A 291 22.36 -3.66 21.90
C LEU A 291 23.75 -3.87 21.30
N GLY A 292 24.68 -2.91 21.46
CA GLY A 292 26.02 -3.00 20.88
C GLY A 292 25.97 -3.28 19.38
N ASP A 293 26.66 -4.34 18.95
CA ASP A 293 26.76 -4.78 17.56
C ASP A 293 25.69 -5.81 17.15
N THR A 294 24.58 -5.91 17.89
CA THR A 294 23.47 -6.81 17.53
C THR A 294 22.96 -6.48 16.13
N PRO A 295 22.91 -7.46 15.20
CA PRO A 295 22.41 -7.21 13.85
C PRO A 295 20.89 -7.00 13.88
N LEU A 296 20.47 -5.77 13.62
CA LEU A 296 19.06 -5.39 13.56
C LEU A 296 18.63 -5.23 12.10
N ASP A 297 17.42 -5.68 11.80
CA ASP A 297 16.72 -5.41 10.54
C ASP A 297 16.32 -3.92 10.48
N PHE A 298 15.99 -3.30 11.62
CA PHE A 298 15.71 -1.86 11.70
C PHE A 298 15.97 -1.25 13.09
N PHE A 299 16.26 0.06 13.11
CA PHE A 299 16.37 0.87 14.33
C PHE A 299 15.70 2.22 14.09
N ILE A 300 14.44 2.35 14.51
CA ILE A 300 13.57 3.50 14.19
C ILE A 300 13.45 4.42 15.41
N LEU A 301 13.68 5.71 15.19
CA LEU A 301 13.54 6.76 16.21
C LEU A 301 12.45 7.73 15.78
N PHE A 302 11.43 7.90 16.62
CA PHE A 302 10.34 8.81 16.30
C PHE A 302 10.75 10.25 16.64
N SER A 303 10.98 11.05 15.59
CA SER A 303 11.32 12.48 15.66
C SER A 303 10.11 13.35 15.29
N SER A 304 10.32 14.65 15.10
CA SER A 304 9.27 15.61 14.70
C SER A 304 9.85 16.75 13.88
N LEU A 305 9.04 17.28 12.95
CA LEU A 305 9.40 18.43 12.10
C LEU A 305 9.75 19.70 12.90
N SER A 306 9.33 19.77 14.17
CA SER A 306 9.68 20.84 15.10
C SER A 306 11.18 21.14 15.19
N CYS A 307 12.05 20.16 14.93
CA CYS A 307 13.51 20.37 14.90
C CYS A 307 14.05 21.00 13.60
N VAL A 308 13.30 20.91 12.49
CA VAL A 308 13.74 21.39 11.16
C VAL A 308 13.17 22.77 10.85
N VAL A 309 11.87 22.96 11.09
CA VAL A 309 11.16 24.20 10.72
C VAL A 309 11.24 25.25 11.84
N GLY A 310 11.55 24.83 13.07
CA GLY A 310 11.57 25.68 14.26
C GLY A 310 10.15 26.08 14.66
N GLN A 311 9.71 25.63 15.85
CA GLN A 311 8.40 25.95 16.38
C GLN A 311 8.51 26.91 17.56
N VAL A 312 7.66 27.94 17.60
CA VAL A 312 7.59 28.87 18.74
C VAL A 312 6.96 28.14 19.92
N GLY A 313 7.71 27.96 21.01
CA GLY A 313 7.24 27.27 22.21
C GLY A 313 8.22 26.20 22.70
N PRO A 314 8.11 24.94 22.25
CA PRO A 314 8.75 23.81 22.90
C PRO A 314 10.22 23.63 22.47
N ALA A 315 11.10 24.54 22.93
CA ALA A 315 12.52 24.55 22.61
C ALA A 315 13.24 23.26 23.09
N ASN A 316 12.83 22.71 24.23
CA ASN A 316 13.29 21.42 24.77
C ASN A 316 12.92 20.24 23.86
N TYR A 317 11.69 20.21 23.34
CA TYR A 317 11.22 19.17 22.43
C TYR A 317 11.96 19.21 21.09
N ALA A 318 12.10 20.40 20.49
CA ALA A 318 12.85 20.59 19.26
C ALA A 318 14.31 20.15 19.42
N ALA A 319 14.96 20.49 20.54
CA ALA A 319 16.33 20.06 20.83
C ALA A 319 16.46 18.53 20.99
N ALA A 320 15.49 17.88 21.64
CA ALA A 320 15.46 16.42 21.79
C ALA A 320 15.35 15.71 20.43
N ASN A 321 14.50 16.21 19.53
CA ASN A 321 14.32 15.67 18.19
C ASN A 321 15.52 15.93 17.28
N ALA A 322 16.15 17.12 17.40
CA ALA A 322 17.38 17.42 16.68
C ALA A 322 18.51 16.45 17.04
N PHE A 323 18.60 16.04 18.31
CA PHE A 323 19.52 14.98 18.72
C PHE A 323 19.21 13.65 18.04
N LEU A 324 17.94 13.22 17.99
CA LEU A 324 17.57 11.96 17.34
C LEU A 324 17.97 11.93 15.86
N THR A 325 17.73 13.03 15.12
CA THR A 325 18.16 13.18 13.73
C THR A 325 19.70 13.15 13.59
N ALA A 326 20.43 13.80 14.49
CA ALA A 326 21.89 13.70 14.49
C ALA A 326 22.37 12.28 14.87
N PHE A 327 21.62 11.58 15.71
CA PHE A 327 21.92 10.24 16.16
C PHE A 327 21.63 9.17 15.10
N THR A 328 20.57 9.32 14.30
CA THR A 328 20.35 8.50 13.11
C THR A 328 21.50 8.69 12.12
N GLN A 329 21.97 9.92 11.88
CA GLN A 329 23.17 10.16 11.06
C GLN A 329 24.43 9.49 11.62
N TYR A 330 24.63 9.56 12.93
CA TYR A 330 25.73 8.85 13.62
C TYR A 330 25.64 7.33 13.41
N ARG A 331 24.43 6.75 13.41
CA ARG A 331 24.20 5.31 13.21
C ARG A 331 24.20 4.85 11.75
N HIS A 332 23.63 5.64 10.85
CA HIS A 332 23.23 5.23 9.49
C HIS A 332 23.92 5.98 8.36
N SER A 333 24.39 7.19 8.58
CA SER A 333 24.62 8.14 7.49
C SER A 333 23.38 8.45 6.59
N LEU A 334 22.11 8.36 7.05
CA LEU A 334 20.90 9.07 6.50
C LEU A 334 19.58 8.82 7.30
N ASP A 335 18.57 9.71 7.15
CA ASP A 335 17.43 9.97 8.08
C ASP A 335 16.01 9.73 7.48
N ILE A 336 14.98 9.53 8.33
CA ILE A 336 13.54 9.36 7.95
C ILE A 336 12.68 10.51 8.53
N GLY A 337 11.71 11.00 7.75
CA GLY A 337 10.86 12.18 8.01
C GLY A 337 9.49 11.95 8.68
N VAL A 338 8.58 12.91 8.50
CA VAL A 338 7.33 13.16 9.27
C VAL A 338 6.22 12.14 9.01
N MET A 339 5.43 11.81 10.05
CA MET A 339 4.18 11.02 9.98
C MET A 339 2.95 11.88 10.25
N GLU A 340 1.95 11.83 9.37
CA GLU A 340 0.72 12.64 9.39
C GLU A 340 -0.51 11.84 9.90
N ASP A 341 -0.56 10.53 9.66
CA ASP A 341 -1.79 9.74 9.81
C ASP A 341 -2.05 9.22 11.24
N VAL A 342 -1.02 9.12 12.09
CA VAL A 342 -1.13 8.53 13.44
C VAL A 342 -0.20 9.26 14.41
N GLY A 343 -0.65 9.51 15.64
CA GLY A 343 0.15 10.11 16.72
C GLY A 343 -0.38 11.46 17.20
N TYR A 344 0.44 12.20 17.98
CA TYR A 344 0.04 13.41 18.71
C TYR A 344 -0.69 14.47 17.85
N VAL A 345 -0.33 14.60 16.56
CA VAL A 345 -0.95 15.53 15.60
C VAL A 345 -2.40 15.16 15.27
N CYS A 346 -2.74 13.86 15.27
CA CYS A 346 -4.12 13.38 15.04
C CYS A 346 -5.03 13.59 16.27
N GLU A 347 -4.47 13.65 17.48
CA GLU A 347 -5.25 13.76 18.72
C GLU A 347 -5.60 15.21 19.12
N ILE A 348 -5.01 16.22 18.45
CA ILE A 348 -5.27 17.65 18.72
C ILE A 348 -5.40 18.43 17.40
N PRO A 349 -6.61 18.58 16.83
CA PRO A 349 -6.83 19.17 15.49
C PRO A 349 -6.57 20.68 15.35
N ALA A 350 -6.21 21.40 16.42
CA ALA A 350 -6.27 22.85 16.48
C ALA A 350 -4.99 23.62 16.09
N GLU A 351 -3.93 22.97 15.61
CA GLU A 351 -2.67 23.65 15.21
C GLU A 351 -2.24 23.40 13.76
N VAL A 352 -3.18 23.17 12.82
CA VAL A 352 -2.83 23.08 11.39
C VAL A 352 -3.24 24.34 10.63
N VAL A 353 -2.47 25.41 10.78
CA VAL A 353 -2.39 26.49 9.76
C VAL A 353 -0.98 27.08 9.73
N ILE A 354 -0.45 27.28 8.51
CA ILE A 354 0.77 28.03 8.11
C ILE A 354 2.09 27.22 8.21
N GLY A 355 2.90 27.03 7.16
CA GLY A 355 2.83 27.49 5.78
C GLY A 355 4.08 27.06 4.98
N LEU A 356 3.86 26.47 3.80
CA LEU A 356 4.87 26.33 2.75
C LEU A 356 4.63 27.41 1.70
N ARG A 357 5.31 28.55 1.82
CA ARG A 357 5.66 29.40 0.68
C ARG A 357 7.09 29.91 0.87
N SER A 358 8.07 29.13 0.41
CA SER A 358 9.39 29.68 0.11
C SER A 358 9.33 30.35 -1.26
N THR A 359 9.69 31.63 -1.34
CA THR A 359 9.80 32.42 -2.57
C THR A 359 11.19 32.39 -3.20
N LYS A 360 12.09 31.46 -2.82
CA LYS A 360 13.43 31.37 -3.43
C LYS A 360 13.87 29.95 -3.78
N PRO A 361 14.54 29.73 -4.94
CA PRO A 361 14.90 28.41 -5.43
C PRO A 361 16.07 27.75 -4.68
N LEU A 362 16.08 26.41 -4.66
CA LEU A 362 17.09 25.54 -4.03
C LEU A 362 18.52 25.64 -4.59
N SER A 363 18.75 26.44 -5.63
CA SER A 363 20.06 26.65 -6.24
C SER A 363 20.86 27.82 -5.65
N ASP A 364 20.32 28.56 -4.66
CA ASP A 364 21.01 29.70 -4.04
C ASP A 364 22.24 29.25 -3.21
N PRO A 365 23.47 29.68 -3.56
CA PRO A 365 24.68 29.33 -2.83
C PRO A 365 24.73 29.79 -1.37
N ASN A 366 23.88 30.75 -0.97
CA ASN A 366 23.80 31.25 0.40
C ASN A 366 22.96 30.36 1.34
N SER A 367 22.31 29.30 0.83
CA SER A 367 21.60 28.31 1.65
C SER A 367 22.54 27.30 2.35
N ARG A 368 23.87 27.45 2.25
CA ARG A 368 24.87 26.57 2.88
C ARG A 368 25.71 27.28 3.94
N ALA A 369 25.13 27.66 5.08
CA ALA A 369 25.93 28.13 6.22
C ALA A 369 25.21 28.11 7.58
N ILE A 370 25.08 26.94 8.22
CA ILE A 370 25.02 26.85 9.70
C ILE A 370 25.85 25.64 10.17
N TRP A 371 27.17 25.67 9.93
CA TRP A 371 28.09 24.57 10.25
C TRP A 371 29.48 25.04 10.70
N ARG A 372 29.60 26.03 11.62
CA ARG A 372 30.95 26.49 12.04
C ARG A 372 31.18 26.93 13.50
N ARG A 373 30.32 26.64 14.48
CA ARG A 373 30.62 27.03 15.89
C ARG A 373 30.23 25.99 16.95
N ASN A 374 30.85 24.80 16.91
CA ASN A 374 30.91 23.95 18.09
C ASN A 374 32.35 23.49 18.40
N VAL A 375 32.91 24.00 19.50
CA VAL A 375 34.28 23.77 19.96
C VAL A 375 34.55 22.30 20.34
N ARG A 376 33.52 21.50 20.63
CA ARG A 376 33.68 20.08 20.99
C ARG A 376 33.88 19.13 19.78
N MET A 377 33.70 19.61 18.54
CA MET A 377 33.97 18.84 17.31
C MET A 377 35.37 19.08 16.72
N ARG A 378 36.22 19.91 17.36
CA ARG A 378 37.57 20.21 16.85
C ARG A 378 38.58 19.08 17.06
N ILE A 379 38.25 18.11 17.92
CA ILE A 379 39.14 17.00 18.30
C ILE A 379 39.08 15.85 17.28
N SER A 380 37.95 15.63 16.60
CA SER A 380 37.82 14.56 15.58
C SER A 380 38.46 14.92 14.23
N HIS A 381 38.59 16.21 13.90
CA HIS A 381 39.10 16.63 12.59
C HIS A 381 40.64 16.55 12.45
N ARG A 382 41.39 16.50 13.56
CA ARG A 382 42.86 16.35 13.53
C ARG A 382 43.33 14.91 13.31
N THR A 383 42.56 13.93 13.76
CA THR A 383 42.92 12.51 13.64
C THR A 383 42.75 11.99 12.21
N VAL A 384 41.76 12.50 11.47
CA VAL A 384 41.45 12.08 10.08
C VAL A 384 42.38 12.71 9.04
N LEU A 385 43.00 13.86 9.34
CA LEU A 385 43.95 14.50 8.42
C LEU A 385 45.38 13.92 8.56
N SER A 386 45.74 13.38 9.72
CA SER A 386 47.07 12.75 9.94
C SER A 386 47.23 11.43 9.18
N THR A 387 46.16 10.67 8.97
CA THR A 387 46.20 9.37 8.28
C THR A 387 46.11 9.50 6.76
N ARG A 388 45.66 10.65 6.24
CA ARG A 388 45.60 10.92 4.79
C ARG A 388 46.88 11.55 4.21
N ALA A 389 47.76 12.11 5.04
CA ALA A 389 49.02 12.71 4.58
C ALA A 389 50.18 11.71 4.43
N ALA A 390 50.03 10.46 4.90
CA ALA A 390 51.09 9.44 4.84
C ALA A 390 51.03 8.54 3.58
N ALA A 391 50.06 8.73 2.68
CA ALA A 391 49.81 7.82 1.55
C ALA A 391 50.01 8.45 0.15
N ALA A 392 50.71 9.58 0.04
CA ALA A 392 51.01 10.19 -1.25
C ALA A 392 52.45 10.75 -1.29
N ALA A 393 53.41 9.87 -1.60
CA ALA A 393 54.71 10.26 -2.15
C ALA A 393 54.84 9.61 -3.55
N PRO A 394 54.97 10.40 -4.64
CA PRO A 394 55.11 9.84 -5.98
C PRO A 394 56.57 9.50 -6.28
N THR A 395 56.76 8.28 -6.77
CA THR A 395 57.91 7.85 -7.59
C THR A 395 58.07 8.80 -8.78
N THR A 396 59.23 9.45 -8.88
CA THR A 396 59.70 10.16 -10.07
C THR A 396 60.63 9.24 -10.84
N THR A 397 60.26 8.92 -12.08
CA THR A 397 61.15 8.36 -13.10
C THR A 397 61.78 9.49 -13.90
N ALA A 398 63.11 9.48 -13.95
CA ALA A 398 63.92 9.75 -15.12
C ALA A 398 65.06 8.72 -15.12
#